data_AF-A0A9X7Z964-F1
#
_entry.id   AF-A0A9X7Z964-F1
#
_cell.length_a   1.000
_cell.length_b   1.000
_cell.length_c   1.000
_cell.angle_alpha   90.00
_cell.angle_beta   90.00
_cell.angle_gamma   90.00
#
_symmetry.space_group_name_H-M   'P 1'
#
loop_
_entity.id
_entity.type
_entity.pdbx_description
1 polymer ?
#
loop_
_entity_poly.entity_id
_entity_poly.type
_entity_poly.pdbx_seq_one_letter_code
_entity_poly.pdbx_strand_id
1 'polypeptide(L)'
;MTTRFSLAELSEMLHAPVDVIRRAVDELSEQGLLTAESFVFGDRNWRVAPSDTKRIQQWIADFQAQNSDVLASSERRRMKRKVVAPPAKGSNENK
;
A
#
# COMPACT_ATOMS: atom_id res chain seq x y z
N MET A 1 -4.73 -6.69 -28.48
CA MET A 1 -3.69 -6.01 -27.67
C MET A 1 -4.14 -6.09 -26.22
N THR A 2 -3.49 -6.89 -25.37
CA THR A 2 -3.78 -6.94 -23.94
C THR A 2 -2.70 -6.16 -23.20
N THR A 3 -3.07 -5.00 -22.65
CA THR A 3 -2.19 -4.24 -21.75
C THR A 3 -1.88 -5.12 -20.54
N ARG A 4 -0.61 -5.29 -20.19
CA ARG A 4 -0.20 -6.06 -19.01
C ARG A 4 0.47 -5.12 -18.03
N PHE A 5 0.14 -5.27 -16.74
CA PHE A 5 0.64 -4.42 -15.67
C PHE A 5 1.77 -5.11 -14.91
N SER A 6 2.77 -4.34 -14.53
CA SER A 6 3.78 -4.68 -13.53
C SER A 6 3.23 -4.55 -12.11
N LEU A 7 3.93 -5.12 -11.13
CA LEU A 7 3.57 -4.95 -9.71
C LEU A 7 3.59 -3.48 -9.27
N ALA A 8 4.51 -2.68 -9.82
CA ALA A 8 4.61 -1.26 -9.51
C ALA A 8 3.37 -0.49 -10.00
N GLU A 9 2.97 -0.71 -11.25
CA GLU A 9 1.75 -0.09 -11.81
C GLU A 9 0.49 -0.54 -11.05
N LEU A 10 0.43 -1.81 -10.63
CA LEU A 10 -0.66 -2.31 -9.79
C LEU A 10 -0.68 -1.65 -8.41
N SER A 11 0.48 -1.41 -7.80
CA SER A 11 0.58 -0.76 -6.49
C SER A 11 0.08 0.69 -6.53
N GLU A 12 0.38 1.42 -7.61
CA GLU A 12 -0.11 2.77 -7.82
C GLU A 12 -1.62 2.79 -8.08
N MET A 13 -2.11 1.86 -8.92
CA MET A 13 -3.53 1.80 -9.29
C MET A 13 -4.43 1.34 -8.12
N LEU A 14 -3.96 0.41 -7.30
CA LEU A 14 -4.71 -0.14 -6.17
C LEU A 14 -4.42 0.57 -4.84
N HIS A 15 -3.53 1.57 -4.86
CA HIS A 15 -3.09 2.32 -3.69
C HIS A 15 -2.67 1.42 -2.52
N ALA A 16 -1.96 0.33 -2.83
CA ALA A 16 -1.52 -0.65 -1.85
C ALA A 16 0.00 -0.85 -1.94
N PRO A 17 0.69 -1.18 -0.83
CA PRO A 17 2.12 -1.43 -0.87
C PRO A 17 2.48 -2.56 -1.83
N VAL A 18 3.61 -2.42 -2.54
CA VAL A 18 4.11 -3.40 -3.51
C VAL A 18 4.26 -4.79 -2.87
N ASP A 19 4.65 -4.87 -1.60
CA ASP A 19 4.76 -6.15 -0.87
C ASP A 19 3.42 -6.87 -0.73
N VAL A 20 2.33 -6.12 -0.50
CA VAL A 20 0.98 -6.68 -0.40
C VAL A 20 0.50 -7.15 -1.76
N ILE A 21 0.75 -6.36 -2.81
CA ILE A 21 0.44 -6.71 -4.20
C ILE A 21 1.19 -7.98 -4.61
N ARG A 22 2.47 -8.06 -4.27
CA ARG A 22 3.30 -9.24 -4.55
C ARG A 22 2.73 -10.48 -3.90
N ARG A 23 2.41 -10.41 -2.61
CA ARG A 23 1.82 -11.54 -1.88
C ARG A 23 0.48 -11.98 -2.48
N ALA A 24 -0.37 -11.02 -2.86
CA ALA A 24 -1.63 -11.30 -3.53
C ALA A 24 -1.41 -12.04 -4.86
N VAL A 25 -0.44 -11.58 -5.66
CA VAL A 25 -0.12 -12.19 -6.96
C VAL A 25 0.49 -13.57 -6.79
N ASP A 26 1.42 -13.74 -5.85
CA ASP A 26 2.05 -15.04 -5.57
C ASP A 26 0.97 -16.06 -5.11
N GLU A 27 0.13 -15.72 -4.12
CA GLU A 27 -0.92 -16.63 -3.60
C GLU A 27 -1.99 -16.97 -4.66
N LEU A 28 -2.45 -15.98 -5.44
CA LEU A 28 -3.45 -16.22 -6.48
C LEU A 28 -2.85 -16.98 -7.68
N SER A 29 -1.55 -16.83 -7.95
CA SER A 29 -0.84 -17.60 -8.97
C SER A 29 -0.65 -19.04 -8.55
N GLU A 30 -0.28 -19.31 -7.29
CA GLU A 30 -0.18 -20.66 -6.74
C GLU A 30 -1.51 -21.41 -6.79
N GLN A 31 -2.63 -20.69 -6.62
CA GLN A 31 -3.98 -21.25 -6.75
C GLN A 31 -4.45 -21.45 -8.20
N GLY A 32 -3.65 -21.04 -9.19
CA GLY A 32 -4.02 -21.11 -10.62
C GLY A 32 -5.15 -20.15 -11.01
N LEU A 33 -5.43 -19.12 -10.19
CA LEU A 33 -6.50 -18.16 -10.40
C LEU A 33 -6.05 -16.92 -11.20
N LEU A 34 -4.76 -16.85 -11.53
CA LEU A 34 -4.18 -15.79 -12.35
C LEU A 34 -3.71 -16.32 -13.70
N THR A 35 -3.88 -15.47 -14.72
CA THR A 35 -3.25 -15.62 -16.03
C THR A 35 -1.90 -14.87 -16.09
N ALA A 36 -1.36 -14.53 -14.92
CA ALA A 36 -0.15 -13.75 -14.80
C ALA A 36 1.06 -14.56 -15.30
N GLU A 37 1.92 -13.91 -16.07
CA GLU A 37 3.16 -14.50 -16.57
C GLU A 37 4.32 -13.98 -15.71
N SER A 38 5.13 -14.90 -15.18
CA SER A 38 6.43 -14.59 -14.58
C SER A 38 7.56 -14.86 -15.58
N PHE A 39 8.58 -14.00 -15.60
CA PHE A 39 9.73 -14.16 -16.50
C PHE A 39 10.95 -14.69 -15.74
N VAL A 40 11.60 -15.72 -16.30
CA VAL A 40 12.77 -16.40 -15.69
C VAL A 40 14.00 -15.48 -15.54
N PHE A 41 14.12 -14.46 -16.40
CA PHE A 41 15.26 -13.52 -16.37
C PHE A 41 15.13 -12.39 -15.34
N GLY A 42 14.06 -12.40 -14.55
CA GLY A 42 13.89 -11.51 -13.43
C GLY A 42 12.78 -12.06 -12.56
N ASP A 43 13.16 -12.78 -11.51
CA ASP A 43 12.36 -13.40 -10.44
C ASP A 43 11.29 -12.48 -9.79
N ARG A 44 11.17 -11.25 -10.28
CA ARG A 44 10.39 -10.14 -9.73
C ARG A 44 9.54 -9.42 -10.78
N ASN A 45 9.53 -9.87 -12.04
CA ASN A 45 8.78 -9.21 -13.09
C ASN A 45 7.51 -10.00 -13.43
N TRP A 46 6.45 -9.71 -12.67
CA TRP A 46 5.11 -10.21 -12.95
C TRP A 46 4.43 -9.35 -14.01
N ARG A 47 3.79 -10.00 -14.98
CA ARG A 47 2.90 -9.34 -15.93
C ARG A 47 1.47 -9.81 -15.70
N VAL A 48 0.68 -8.93 -15.08
CA VAL A 48 -0.69 -9.22 -14.68
C VAL A 48 -1.67 -8.71 -15.74
N ALA A 49 -2.66 -9.53 -16.09
CA ALA A 49 -3.70 -9.14 -17.02
C ALA A 49 -4.73 -8.21 -16.33
N PRO A 50 -5.38 -7.29 -17.06
CA PRO A 50 -6.38 -6.39 -16.48
C PRO A 50 -7.58 -7.12 -15.89
N SER A 51 -7.90 -8.31 -16.43
CA SER A 51 -8.94 -9.21 -15.92
C SER A 51 -8.67 -9.70 -14.51
N ASP A 52 -7.39 -9.77 -14.13
CA ASP A 52 -6.94 -10.31 -12.86
C ASP A 52 -6.87 -9.24 -11.76
N THR A 53 -6.82 -7.96 -12.14
CA THR A 53 -6.79 -6.82 -11.22
C THR A 53 -7.94 -6.85 -10.19
N LYS A 54 -9.16 -7.24 -10.61
CA LYS A 54 -10.30 -7.33 -9.69
C LYS A 54 -10.12 -8.41 -8.61
N ARG A 55 -9.49 -9.54 -8.96
CA ARG A 55 -9.23 -10.63 -8.00
C ARG A 55 -8.19 -10.20 -6.98
N ILE A 56 -7.13 -9.52 -7.45
CA ILE A 56 -6.09 -8.96 -6.59
C ILE A 56 -6.69 -7.92 -5.63
N GLN A 57 -7.53 -7.01 -6.14
CA GLN A 57 -8.21 -6.02 -5.31
C GLN A 57 -9.09 -6.68 -4.22
N GLN A 58 -9.84 -7.72 -4.58
CA GLN A 58 -10.68 -8.46 -3.63
C GLN A 58 -9.84 -9.14 -2.55
N TRP A 59 -8.77 -9.84 -2.95
CA TRP A 59 -7.84 -10.47 -2.00
C TRP A 59 -7.25 -9.45 -1.03
N ILE A 60 -6.87 -8.27 -1.52
CA ILE A 60 -6.32 -7.19 -0.68
C ILE A 60 -7.36 -6.69 0.31
N ALA A 61 -8.61 -6.49 -0.12
CA ALA A 61 -9.69 -6.07 0.78
C ALA A 61 -9.93 -7.11 1.89
N ASP A 62 -9.94 -8.39 1.53
CA ASP A 62 -10.13 -9.49 2.49
C ASP A 62 -8.93 -9.63 3.44
N PHE A 63 -7.71 -9.46 2.92
CA PHE A 63 -6.48 -9.45 3.72
C PHE A 63 -6.46 -8.28 4.71
N GLN A 64 -6.90 -7.09 4.29
CA GLN A 64 -7.02 -5.91 5.15
C GLN A 64 -8.11 -6.07 6.21
N ALA A 65 -9.26 -6.65 5.86
CA ALA A 65 -10.34 -6.91 6.81
C ALA A 65 -9.90 -7.88 7.92
N GLN A 66 -9.11 -8.90 7.57
CA GLN A 66 -8.56 -9.87 8.54
C GLN A 66 -7.38 -9.30 9.35
N ASN A 67 -6.62 -8.35 8.78
CA ASN A 67 -5.44 -7.74 9.41
C ASN A 67 -5.68 -6.29 9.85
N SER A 68 -6.93 -5.89 10.13
CA SER A 68 -7.33 -4.50 10.42
C SER A 68 -6.65 -3.87 11.65
N ASP A 69 -5.88 -4.63 12.42
CA ASP A 69 -5.02 -4.10 13.50
C ASP A 69 -3.65 -3.57 13.00
N VAL A 70 -3.20 -3.93 11.79
CA VAL A 70 -1.80 -3.71 11.36
C VAL A 70 -1.66 -2.60 10.30
N LEU A 71 -2.69 -2.32 9.50
CA LEU A 71 -2.58 -1.42 8.33
C LEU A 71 -3.09 0.01 8.55
N ALA A 72 -3.64 0.35 9.71
CA ALA A 72 -3.91 1.74 10.10
C ALA A 72 -2.62 2.59 10.28
N SER A 73 -1.44 1.97 10.13
CA SER A 73 -0.13 2.60 10.31
C SER A 73 0.59 2.95 9.00
N SER A 74 -0.08 2.92 7.84
CA SER A 74 0.50 3.51 6.63
C SER A 74 0.00 4.94 6.43
N GLU A 75 0.87 5.87 6.83
CA GLU A 75 0.90 7.29 6.47
C GLU A 75 -0.18 8.25 7.02
N ARG A 76 -0.23 8.39 8.36
CA ARG A 76 -0.63 9.69 8.92
C ARG A 76 0.51 10.69 8.69
N ARG A 77 0.42 11.45 7.59
CA ARG A 77 1.25 12.62 7.33
C ARG A 77 1.16 13.55 8.55
N ARG A 78 2.17 13.52 9.41
CA ARG A 78 2.17 14.23 10.71
C ARG A 78 2.30 15.73 10.44
N MET A 79 1.18 16.43 10.26
CA MET A 79 1.18 17.88 10.19
C MET A 79 1.71 18.43 11.53
N LYS A 80 2.97 18.86 11.55
CA LYS A 80 3.53 19.64 12.66
C LYS A 80 2.81 20.98 12.69
N ARG A 81 1.82 21.11 13.56
CA ARG A 81 1.23 22.41 13.91
C ARG A 81 2.34 23.24 14.57
N LYS A 82 2.76 24.32 13.93
CA LYS A 82 3.71 25.28 14.50
C LYS A 82 2.99 26.02 15.63
N VAL A 83 3.28 25.64 16.87
CA VAL A 83 2.81 26.37 18.05
C VAL A 83 3.72 27.58 18.21
N VAL A 84 3.19 28.77 17.97
CA VAL A 84 3.87 30.02 18.33
C VAL A 84 3.59 30.24 19.82
N ALA A 85 4.60 30.03 20.66
CA ALA A 85 4.54 30.40 22.06
C ALA A 85 4.61 31.93 22.18
N PRO A 86 3.64 32.60 22.81
CA PRO A 86 3.81 34.00 23.18
C PRO A 86 4.93 34.12 24.23
N PRO A 87 5.76 35.18 24.16
CA PRO A 87 6.94 35.31 25.00
C PRO A 87 6.57 35.45 26.49
N ALA A 88 7.20 34.64 27.32
CA ALA A 88 7.19 34.81 28.77
C ALA A 88 8.13 35.95 29.17
N LYS A 89 7.60 36.96 29.88
CA LYS A 89 8.30 37.94 30.76
C LYS A 89 7.25 38.94 31.27
N GLY A 90 7.12 39.31 32.54
CA GLY A 90 7.78 38.95 33.81
C GLY A 90 6.76 39.14 34.94
N SER A 91 6.86 38.45 36.07
CA SER A 91 7.69 38.85 37.22
C SER A 91 7.49 40.32 37.62
N ASN A 92 6.54 40.57 38.53
CA ASN A 92 6.61 41.66 39.50
C ASN A 92 5.70 41.27 40.68
N GLU A 93 6.22 40.61 41.71
CA GLU A 93 6.71 41.23 42.96
C GLU A 93 5.64 42.06 43.72
N ASN A 94 4.95 41.37 44.63
CA ASN A 94 4.74 41.71 46.04
C ASN A 94 4.63 43.19 46.44
N LYS A 95 3.43 43.65 46.85
CA LYS A 95 3.16 44.22 48.19
C LYS A 95 1.66 44.43 48.42
#